data_AF-A0A139ALC2-F1
#
_entry.id   AF-A0A139ALC2-F1
#
_cell.length_a   1.000
_cell.length_b   1.000
_cell.length_c   1.000
_cell.angle_alpha   90.00
_cell.angle_beta   90.00
_cell.angle_gamma   90.00
#
_symmetry.space_group_name_H-M   'P 1'
#
loop_
_entity.id
_entity.type
_entity.pdbx_description
1 polymer ?
#
loop_
_entity_poly.entity_id
_entity_poly.type
_entity_poly.pdbx_seq_one_letter_code
_entity_poly.pdbx_strand_id
1 'polypeptide(L)'
;KKIQGLLNKLTMDNFDAISLQILGMPVTGPDQLEIVVEKIFDKAVDEPNFAALYSKLCAKLTKELPEKQPWIIGDDKHNAFRRFILNKNQKEYEAGNKWSEMGKNRVKKDVSEMTQEEKDTIIAEEELKAKLKRRTLGNVVFIGELFKLGLLTEKIMHTCILGLLRDVHDALKSASGNKITVEEELETLIKLLTTAGQKLDHQKAADHIDSYFKEMSNLSKNELITSRIRFGLLDLIDLRRNKWVSRRQVTGPKTIAEIRAEVSRKR
;
A
#
# COMPACT_ATOMS: atom_id res chain seq x y z
N LYS A 1 -14.79 14.83 11.86
CA LYS A 1 -14.83 15.96 10.88
C LYS A 1 -13.52 16.77 10.84
N LYS A 2 -13.00 17.29 11.97
CA LYS A 2 -11.75 18.09 12.00
C LYS A 2 -10.53 17.37 11.40
N ILE A 3 -10.26 16.12 11.83
CA ILE A 3 -9.14 15.32 11.30
C ILE A 3 -9.21 15.14 9.78
N GLN A 4 -10.39 14.85 9.23
CA GLN A 4 -10.59 14.72 7.78
C GLN A 4 -10.22 16.01 7.03
N GLY A 5 -10.62 17.17 7.55
CA GLY A 5 -10.30 18.46 6.96
C GLY A 5 -8.80 18.76 6.96
N LEU A 6 -8.07 18.31 7.98
CA LEU A 6 -6.61 18.42 8.06
C LEU A 6 -5.93 17.49 7.05
N LEU A 7 -6.34 16.21 7.00
CA LEU A 7 -5.76 15.22 6.09
C LEU A 7 -6.01 15.56 4.61
N ASN A 8 -7.14 16.19 4.28
CA ASN A 8 -7.43 16.65 2.92
C ASN A 8 -6.55 17.82 2.48
N LYS A 9 -5.95 18.55 3.42
CA LYS A 9 -5.04 19.66 3.16
C LYS A 9 -3.57 19.26 3.29
N LEU A 10 -3.28 18.05 3.76
CA LEU A 10 -1.92 17.59 4.05
C LEU A 10 -1.10 17.47 2.77
N THR A 11 -0.01 18.21 2.68
CA THR A 11 0.99 18.17 1.61
C THR A 11 2.39 18.13 2.20
N MET A 12 3.41 17.95 1.34
CA MET A 12 4.81 18.04 1.76
C MET A 12 5.16 19.43 2.29
N ASP A 13 4.64 20.50 1.67
CA ASP A 13 4.97 21.89 2.01
C ASP A 13 4.38 22.34 3.35
N ASN A 14 3.21 21.80 3.74
CA ASN A 14 2.52 22.18 4.98
C ASN A 14 2.52 21.07 6.04
N PHE A 15 3.35 20.03 5.85
CA PHE A 15 3.39 18.85 6.71
C PHE A 15 3.58 19.21 8.18
N ASP A 16 4.54 20.07 8.50
CA ASP A 16 4.84 20.42 9.90
C ASP A 16 3.67 21.17 10.54
N ALA A 17 3.10 22.15 9.84
CA ALA A 17 1.95 22.92 10.33
C ALA A 17 0.71 22.04 10.57
N ILE A 18 0.39 21.13 9.64
CA ILE A 18 -0.80 20.28 9.76
C ILE A 18 -0.57 19.15 10.78
N SER A 19 0.62 18.54 10.80
CA SER A 19 0.92 17.48 11.77
C SER A 19 0.90 18.00 13.21
N LEU A 20 1.36 19.22 13.47
CA LEU A 20 1.24 19.87 14.78
C LEU A 20 -0.23 20.12 15.16
N GLN A 21 -1.08 20.51 14.21
CA GLN A 21 -2.52 20.67 14.47
C GLN A 21 -3.19 19.33 14.80
N ILE A 22 -2.76 18.23 14.17
CA ILE A 22 -3.25 16.88 14.48
C ILE A 22 -2.78 16.45 15.88
N LEU A 23 -1.51 16.68 16.21
CA LEU A 23 -0.94 16.39 17.54
C LEU A 23 -1.64 17.17 18.67
N GLY A 24 -2.04 18.42 18.39
CA GLY A 24 -2.77 19.27 19.32
C GLY A 24 -4.26 18.94 19.46
N MET A 25 -4.78 17.95 18.73
CA MET A 25 -6.18 17.54 18.93
C MET A 25 -6.34 16.85 20.29
N PRO A 26 -7.41 17.14 21.04
CA PRO A 26 -7.71 16.39 22.25
C PRO A 26 -8.11 14.97 21.84
N VAL A 27 -7.22 14.01 22.13
CA VAL A 27 -7.50 12.58 21.97
C VAL A 27 -7.54 12.00 23.38
N THR A 28 -8.73 12.06 24.00
CA THR A 28 -8.94 11.77 25.42
C THR A 28 -9.08 10.28 25.72
N GLY A 29 -9.04 9.42 24.71
CA GLY A 29 -9.13 7.98 24.91
C GLY A 29 -8.96 7.13 23.65
N PRO A 30 -9.00 5.79 23.80
CA PRO A 30 -8.74 4.84 22.73
C PRO A 30 -9.65 4.99 21.50
N ASP A 31 -10.95 5.23 21.69
CA ASP A 31 -11.92 5.32 20.59
C ASP A 31 -11.63 6.48 19.65
N GLN A 32 -11.24 7.64 20.21
CA GLN A 32 -10.85 8.80 19.43
C GLN A 32 -9.54 8.57 18.69
N LEU A 33 -8.60 7.83 19.31
CA LEU A 33 -7.34 7.46 18.68
C LEU A 33 -7.54 6.49 17.52
N GLU A 34 -8.46 5.52 17.67
CA GLU A 34 -8.86 4.61 16.59
C GLU A 34 -9.42 5.40 15.40
N ILE A 35 -10.32 6.36 15.63
CA ILE A 35 -10.86 7.22 14.57
C ILE A 35 -9.75 8.00 13.84
N VAL A 36 -8.74 8.50 14.56
CA VAL A 36 -7.60 9.20 13.93
C VAL A 36 -6.82 8.24 13.02
N VAL A 37 -6.51 7.04 13.51
CA VAL A 37 -5.81 6.01 12.72
C VAL A 37 -6.63 5.61 11.51
N GLU A 38 -7.92 5.34 11.67
CA GLU A 38 -8.82 4.97 10.57
C GLU A 38 -8.84 6.03 9.48
N LYS A 39 -8.91 7.31 9.84
CA LYS A 39 -8.93 8.41 8.86
C LYS A 39 -7.61 8.57 8.11
N ILE A 40 -6.47 8.33 8.78
CA ILE A 40 -5.17 8.33 8.13
C ILE A 40 -5.07 7.15 7.15
N PHE A 41 -5.49 5.96 7.58
CA PHE A 41 -5.51 4.76 6.73
C PHE A 41 -6.42 4.94 5.52
N ASP A 42 -7.66 5.41 5.71
CA ASP A 42 -8.60 5.66 4.60
C ASP A 42 -7.92 6.50 3.51
N LYS A 43 -7.27 7.61 3.89
CA LYS A 43 -6.57 8.50 2.97
C LYS A 43 -5.34 7.83 2.34
N ALA A 44 -4.51 7.17 3.13
CA ALA A 44 -3.27 6.56 2.63
C ALA A 44 -3.53 5.43 1.63
N VAL A 45 -4.60 4.68 1.85
CA VAL A 45 -4.99 3.55 1.01
C VAL A 45 -5.71 4.04 -0.26
N ASP A 46 -6.55 5.07 -0.15
CA ASP A 46 -7.23 5.66 -1.31
C ASP A 46 -6.27 6.50 -2.18
N GLU A 47 -5.15 6.99 -1.61
CA GLU A 47 -4.17 7.84 -2.29
C GLU A 47 -2.74 7.27 -2.20
N PRO A 48 -2.43 6.12 -2.87
CA PRO A 48 -1.16 5.41 -2.71
C PRO A 48 0.09 6.22 -3.05
N ASN A 49 -0.03 7.19 -3.96
CA ASN A 49 1.06 8.10 -4.33
C ASN A 49 1.52 9.01 -3.17
N PHE A 50 0.65 9.20 -2.16
CA PHE A 50 0.93 9.97 -0.96
C PHE A 50 1.18 9.07 0.27
N ALA A 51 1.26 7.75 0.10
CA ALA A 51 1.47 6.80 1.20
C ALA A 51 2.70 7.16 2.07
N ALA A 52 3.78 7.64 1.46
CA ALA A 52 4.99 8.09 2.15
C ALA A 52 4.74 9.32 3.05
N LEU A 53 3.86 10.23 2.65
CA LEU A 53 3.47 11.40 3.44
C LEU A 53 2.67 10.97 4.67
N TYR A 54 1.71 10.06 4.49
CA TYR A 54 0.91 9.53 5.59
C TYR A 54 1.71 8.63 6.53
N SER A 55 2.68 7.87 6.04
CA SER A 55 3.55 7.04 6.90
C SER A 55 4.47 7.92 7.76
N LYS A 56 4.97 9.02 7.20
CA LYS A 56 5.72 10.05 7.95
C LYS A 56 4.85 10.66 9.05
N LEU A 57 3.57 10.93 8.78
CA LEU A 57 2.62 11.39 9.80
C LEU A 57 2.44 10.33 10.89
N CYS A 58 2.25 9.06 10.54
CA CYS A 58 2.15 7.97 11.51
C CYS A 58 3.39 7.86 12.40
N ALA A 59 4.60 7.98 11.84
CA ALA A 59 5.84 7.94 12.61
C ALA A 59 5.93 9.13 13.58
N LYS A 60 5.59 10.34 13.12
CA LYS A 60 5.55 11.54 13.96
C LYS A 60 4.56 11.40 15.11
N LEU A 61 3.33 10.93 14.83
CA LEU A 61 2.31 10.70 15.84
C LEU A 61 2.72 9.61 16.85
N THR A 62 3.33 8.52 16.39
CA THR A 62 3.83 7.45 17.29
C THR A 62 4.83 8.00 18.30
N LYS A 63 5.73 8.89 17.85
CA LYS A 63 6.80 9.47 18.67
C LYS A 63 6.30 10.59 19.60
N GLU A 64 5.47 11.50 19.11
CA GLU A 64 5.17 12.77 19.80
C GLU A 64 3.83 12.78 20.54
N LEU A 65 2.88 11.87 20.23
CA LEU A 65 1.63 11.77 20.98
C LEU A 65 1.83 11.50 22.48
N PRO A 66 2.77 10.63 22.94
CA PRO A 66 3.03 10.41 24.36
C PRO A 66 3.34 11.70 25.15
N GLU A 67 3.97 12.69 24.52
CA GLU A 67 4.28 13.98 25.15
C GLU A 67 3.04 14.88 25.31
N LYS A 68 2.02 14.67 24.48
CA LYS A 68 0.78 15.47 24.48
C LYS A 68 -0.38 14.79 25.19
N GLN A 69 -0.34 13.46 25.28
CA GLN A 69 -1.41 12.61 25.78
C GLN A 69 -0.79 11.59 26.76
N PRO A 70 -0.75 11.89 28.08
CA PRO A 70 -0.05 11.06 29.07
C PRO A 70 -0.54 9.61 29.19
N TRP A 71 -1.75 9.32 28.72
CA TRP A 71 -2.31 7.96 28.70
C TRP A 71 -1.73 7.10 27.56
N ILE A 72 -1.02 7.70 26.60
CA ILE A 72 -0.31 7.00 25.53
C ILE A 72 1.13 6.77 25.98
N ILE A 73 1.54 5.50 26.04
CA ILE A 73 2.87 5.11 26.48
C ILE A 73 3.88 5.34 25.33
N GLY A 74 5.04 5.92 25.65
CA GLY A 74 6.11 6.21 24.68
C GLY A 74 6.98 5.02 24.27
N ASP A 75 6.86 3.90 24.98
CA ASP A 75 7.54 2.65 24.62
C ASP A 75 6.92 2.02 23.36
N ASP A 76 7.78 1.54 22.47
CA ASP A 76 7.38 0.95 21.19
C ASP A 76 6.45 -0.25 21.32
N LYS A 77 6.58 -1.07 22.38
CA LYS A 77 5.72 -2.26 22.56
C LYS A 77 4.34 -1.92 23.09
N HIS A 78 4.22 -0.85 23.89
CA HIS A 78 2.99 -0.47 24.57
C HIS A 78 2.33 0.79 23.99
N ASN A 79 2.90 1.38 22.94
CA ASN A 79 2.35 2.55 22.28
C ASN A 79 0.97 2.26 21.67
N ALA A 80 -0.07 2.90 22.22
CA ALA A 80 -1.45 2.68 21.81
C ALA A 80 -1.67 2.99 20.32
N PHE A 81 -1.06 4.06 19.80
CA PHE A 81 -1.20 4.45 18.39
C PHE A 81 -0.59 3.39 17.46
N ARG A 82 0.61 2.90 17.79
CA ARG A 82 1.25 1.78 17.05
C ARG A 82 0.41 0.51 17.09
N ARG A 83 -0.20 0.18 18.23
CA ARG A 83 -1.13 -0.96 18.34
C ARG A 83 -2.34 -0.79 17.43
N PHE A 84 -2.93 0.40 17.36
CA PHE A 84 -4.04 0.67 16.44
C PHE A 84 -3.63 0.57 14.97
N ILE A 85 -2.42 1.02 14.60
CA ILE A 85 -1.85 0.80 13.25
C ILE A 85 -1.79 -0.70 12.93
N LEU A 86 -1.25 -1.52 13.83
CA LEU A 86 -1.14 -2.96 13.64
C LEU A 86 -2.52 -3.62 13.49
N ASN A 87 -3.45 -3.30 14.38
CA ASN A 87 -4.82 -3.83 14.34
C ASN A 87 -5.54 -3.43 13.04
N LYS A 88 -5.37 -2.19 12.58
CA LYS A 88 -5.99 -1.73 11.33
C LYS A 88 -5.40 -2.44 10.11
N ASN A 89 -4.09 -2.66 10.05
CA ASN A 89 -3.47 -3.45 8.97
C ASN A 89 -4.00 -4.88 8.91
N GLN A 90 -4.16 -5.51 10.06
CA GLN A 90 -4.73 -6.86 10.14
C GLN A 90 -6.17 -6.89 9.61
N LYS A 91 -7.02 -5.95 10.06
CA LYS A 91 -8.42 -5.79 9.59
C LYS A 91 -8.48 -5.57 8.07
N GLU A 92 -7.66 -4.68 7.51
CA GLU A 92 -7.64 -4.40 6.06
C GLU A 92 -7.14 -5.61 5.26
N TYR A 93 -6.16 -6.37 5.77
CA TYR A 93 -5.70 -7.59 5.12
C TYR A 93 -6.78 -8.69 5.08
N GLU A 94 -7.48 -8.91 6.19
CA GLU A 94 -8.58 -9.89 6.26
C GLU A 94 -9.78 -9.48 5.37
N ALA A 95 -10.07 -8.18 5.28
CA ALA A 95 -11.08 -7.65 4.38
C ALA A 95 -10.68 -7.74 2.90
N GLY A 96 -9.38 -7.68 2.60
CA GLY A 96 -8.82 -7.67 1.24
C GLY A 96 -9.11 -8.91 0.41
N ASN A 97 -9.54 -10.03 1.01
CA ASN A 97 -9.94 -11.23 0.26
C ASN A 97 -11.42 -11.22 -0.19
N LYS A 98 -12.21 -10.21 0.21
CA LYS A 98 -13.65 -10.19 -0.10
C LYS A 98 -13.93 -9.91 -1.58
N TRP A 99 -13.07 -9.15 -2.25
CA TRP A 99 -13.30 -8.78 -3.66
C TRP A 99 -13.03 -9.94 -4.63
N SER A 100 -12.15 -10.89 -4.27
CA SER A 100 -11.87 -12.07 -5.11
C SER A 100 -13.07 -13.01 -5.20
N GLU A 101 -13.91 -13.05 -4.16
CA GLU A 101 -15.11 -13.91 -4.12
C GLU A 101 -16.33 -13.27 -4.82
N MET A 102 -16.31 -11.95 -5.07
CA MET A 102 -17.41 -11.26 -5.73
C MET A 102 -17.56 -11.69 -7.19
N GLY A 103 -18.78 -12.11 -7.54
CA GLY A 103 -19.18 -12.52 -8.89
C GLY A 103 -18.91 -13.99 -9.23
N LYS A 104 -18.24 -14.77 -8.37
CA LYS A 104 -17.90 -16.18 -8.66
C LYS A 104 -19.12 -17.10 -8.80
N ASN A 105 -20.21 -16.82 -8.07
CA ASN A 105 -21.43 -17.64 -8.07
C ASN A 105 -22.50 -17.15 -9.05
N ARG A 106 -22.17 -16.28 -10.00
CA ARG A 106 -23.17 -15.76 -10.94
C ARG A 106 -23.57 -16.81 -11.97
N VAL A 107 -24.87 -16.93 -12.19
CA VAL A 107 -25.43 -17.63 -13.34
C VAL A 107 -25.12 -16.80 -14.59
N LYS A 108 -24.43 -17.40 -15.56
CA LYS A 108 -24.13 -16.75 -16.84
C LYS A 108 -25.41 -16.72 -17.69
N LYS A 109 -26.08 -15.56 -17.72
CA LYS A 109 -27.06 -15.22 -18.77
C LYS A 109 -26.35 -14.45 -19.88
N ASP A 110 -26.83 -14.60 -21.11
CA ASP A 110 -26.35 -13.77 -22.22
C ASP A 110 -26.78 -12.31 -22.04
N VAL A 111 -25.89 -11.36 -22.38
CA VAL A 111 -26.14 -9.92 -22.19
C VAL A 111 -27.37 -9.44 -22.99
N SER A 112 -27.69 -10.13 -24.09
CA SER A 112 -28.89 -9.87 -24.90
C SER A 112 -30.19 -10.25 -24.19
N GLU A 113 -30.15 -11.15 -23.22
CA GLU A 113 -31.31 -11.64 -22.47
C GLU A 113 -31.51 -10.90 -21.13
N MET A 114 -30.59 -10.00 -20.79
CA MET A 114 -30.61 -9.26 -19.54
C MET A 114 -31.46 -8.00 -19.61
N THR A 115 -32.22 -7.72 -18.54
CA THR A 115 -32.89 -6.44 -18.35
C THR A 115 -31.87 -5.32 -18.11
N GLN A 116 -32.31 -4.06 -18.29
CA GLN A 116 -31.44 -2.91 -17.99
C GLN A 116 -31.03 -2.88 -16.50
N GLU A 117 -31.95 -3.22 -15.59
CA GLU A 117 -31.67 -3.30 -14.15
C GLU A 117 -30.62 -4.37 -13.81
N GLU A 118 -30.69 -5.54 -14.46
CA GLU A 118 -29.67 -6.58 -14.31
C GLU A 118 -28.31 -6.08 -14.80
N LYS A 119 -28.26 -5.35 -15.93
CA LYS A 119 -27.02 -4.76 -16.47
C LYS A 119 -26.43 -3.72 -15.53
N ASP A 120 -27.25 -2.81 -15.02
CA ASP A 120 -26.82 -1.74 -14.10
C ASP A 120 -26.28 -2.35 -12.79
N THR A 121 -26.92 -3.41 -12.29
CA THR A 121 -26.43 -4.17 -11.12
C THR A 121 -25.07 -4.82 -11.39
N ILE A 122 -24.88 -5.41 -12.57
CA ILE A 122 -23.57 -5.97 -12.95
C ILE A 122 -22.50 -4.89 -12.96
N ILE A 123 -22.77 -3.73 -13.56
CA ILE A 123 -21.84 -2.61 -13.64
C ILE A 123 -21.47 -2.11 -12.24
N ALA A 124 -22.47 -1.85 -11.39
CA ALA A 124 -22.24 -1.39 -10.02
C ALA A 124 -21.41 -2.38 -9.19
N GLU A 125 -21.64 -3.69 -9.36
CA GLU A 125 -20.83 -4.72 -8.69
C GLU A 125 -19.38 -4.77 -9.20
N GLU A 126 -19.15 -4.64 -10.52
CA GLU A 126 -17.79 -4.59 -11.09
C GLU A 126 -17.05 -3.31 -10.67
N GLU A 127 -17.72 -2.16 -10.60
CA GLU A 127 -17.16 -0.92 -10.07
C GLU A 127 -16.78 -1.05 -8.59
N LEU A 128 -17.65 -1.66 -7.78
CA LEU A 128 -17.37 -1.93 -6.37
C LEU A 128 -16.18 -2.88 -6.20
N LYS A 129 -16.10 -3.92 -7.04
CA LYS A 129 -14.98 -4.86 -7.07
C LYS A 129 -13.68 -4.16 -7.43
N ALA A 130 -13.66 -3.35 -8.49
CA ALA A 130 -12.49 -2.56 -8.88
C ALA A 130 -12.06 -1.59 -7.77
N LYS A 131 -13.03 -0.95 -7.09
CA LYS A 131 -12.76 -0.05 -5.96
C LYS A 131 -12.12 -0.77 -4.78
N LEU A 132 -12.67 -1.91 -4.36
CA LEU A 132 -12.13 -2.70 -3.24
C LEU A 132 -10.76 -3.28 -3.57
N LYS A 133 -10.54 -3.70 -4.82
CA LYS A 133 -9.24 -4.14 -5.29
C LYS A 133 -8.20 -3.02 -5.24
N ARG A 134 -8.52 -1.84 -5.79
CA ARG A 134 -7.64 -0.66 -5.74
C ARG A 134 -7.26 -0.30 -4.31
N ARG A 135 -8.23 -0.34 -3.39
CA ARG A 135 -8.02 -0.13 -1.96
C ARG A 135 -7.08 -1.20 -1.38
N THR A 136 -7.28 -2.48 -1.71
CA THR A 136 -6.39 -3.57 -1.26
C THR A 136 -4.94 -3.36 -1.71
N LEU A 137 -4.72 -3.00 -2.98
CA LEU A 137 -3.37 -2.73 -3.50
C LEU A 137 -2.75 -1.47 -2.88
N GLY A 138 -3.55 -0.42 -2.69
CA GLY A 138 -3.11 0.79 -1.97
C GLY A 138 -2.67 0.49 -0.53
N ASN A 139 -3.35 -0.43 0.15
CA ASN A 139 -3.00 -0.86 1.49
C ASN A 139 -1.64 -1.57 1.52
N VAL A 140 -1.35 -2.41 0.53
CA VAL A 140 -0.04 -3.06 0.42
C VAL A 140 1.08 -2.03 0.23
N VAL A 141 0.87 -1.01 -0.61
CA VAL A 141 1.85 0.09 -0.77
C VAL A 141 2.06 0.83 0.56
N PHE A 142 1.00 1.13 1.29
CA PHE A 142 1.08 1.81 2.57
C PHE A 142 1.78 0.98 3.66
N ILE A 143 1.54 -0.33 3.68
CA ILE A 143 2.24 -1.29 4.55
C ILE A 143 3.76 -1.20 4.33
N GLY A 144 4.22 -1.16 3.08
CA GLY A 144 5.63 -1.01 2.75
C GLY A 144 6.25 0.27 3.33
N GLU A 145 5.52 1.39 3.21
CA GLU A 145 5.94 2.69 3.75
C GLU A 145 6.00 2.69 5.29
N LEU A 146 5.03 2.08 5.97
CA LEU A 146 5.02 1.94 7.43
C LEU A 146 6.14 1.01 7.92
N PHE A 147 6.39 -0.11 7.24
CA PHE A 147 7.47 -1.04 7.56
C PHE A 147 8.85 -0.40 7.43
N LYS A 148 9.08 0.37 6.36
CA LYS A 148 10.31 1.16 6.17
C LYS A 148 10.61 2.01 7.40
N LEU A 149 9.59 2.66 7.96
CA LEU A 149 9.69 3.48 9.19
C LEU A 149 9.66 2.69 10.50
N GLY A 150 9.60 1.36 10.44
CA GLY A 150 9.70 0.48 11.61
C GLY A 150 8.41 0.40 12.43
N LEU A 151 7.28 0.81 11.88
CA LEU A 151 5.98 0.77 12.56
C LEU A 151 5.30 -0.61 12.46
N LEU A 152 5.70 -1.43 11.48
CA LEU A 152 5.18 -2.77 11.25
C LEU A 152 6.26 -3.85 11.40
N THR A 153 5.81 -5.09 11.57
CA THR A 153 6.66 -6.26 11.67
C THR A 153 6.88 -6.91 10.30
N GLU A 154 7.97 -7.67 10.21
CA GLU A 154 8.36 -8.42 9.01
C GLU A 154 7.31 -9.44 8.57
N LYS A 155 6.61 -10.07 9.53
CA LYS A 155 5.55 -11.05 9.26
C LYS A 155 4.47 -10.49 8.32
N ILE A 156 4.08 -9.22 8.50
CA ILE A 156 3.07 -8.57 7.67
C ILE A 156 3.59 -8.41 6.24
N MET A 157 4.88 -8.05 6.07
CA MET A 157 5.50 -7.90 4.76
C MET A 157 5.50 -9.21 3.97
N HIS A 158 5.95 -10.32 4.58
CA HIS A 158 5.94 -11.64 3.95
C HIS A 158 4.53 -12.06 3.54
N THR A 159 3.55 -11.77 4.40
CA THR A 159 2.14 -12.07 4.14
C THR A 159 1.62 -11.34 2.90
N CYS A 160 1.94 -10.04 2.75
CA CYS A 160 1.58 -9.27 1.56
C CYS A 160 2.27 -9.78 0.29
N ILE A 161 3.57 -10.10 0.34
CA ILE A 161 4.32 -10.59 -0.82
C ILE A 161 3.76 -11.93 -1.30
N LEU A 162 3.54 -12.86 -0.38
CA LEU A 162 2.97 -14.18 -0.70
C LEU A 162 1.54 -14.06 -1.25
N GLY A 163 0.73 -13.17 -0.69
CA GLY A 163 -0.62 -12.88 -1.19
C GLY A 163 -0.61 -12.41 -2.63
N LEU A 164 0.22 -11.39 -2.95
CA LEU A 164 0.35 -10.88 -4.32
C LEU A 164 0.83 -11.95 -5.31
N LEU A 165 1.85 -12.74 -4.94
CA LEU A 165 2.36 -13.80 -5.81
C LEU A 165 1.31 -14.89 -6.07
N ARG A 166 0.57 -15.29 -5.02
CA ARG A 166 -0.55 -16.24 -5.16
C ARG A 166 -1.61 -15.70 -6.11
N ASP A 167 -2.04 -14.46 -5.90
CA ASP A 167 -3.11 -13.85 -6.70
C ASP A 167 -2.68 -13.71 -8.19
N VAL A 168 -1.41 -13.39 -8.45
CA VAL A 168 -0.82 -13.41 -9.80
C VAL A 168 -0.88 -14.80 -10.43
N HIS A 169 -0.47 -15.84 -9.70
CA HIS A 169 -0.50 -17.20 -10.23
C HIS A 169 -1.93 -17.69 -10.49
N ASP A 170 -2.88 -17.36 -9.63
CA ASP A 170 -4.28 -17.73 -9.79
C ASP A 170 -4.90 -17.02 -11.01
N ALA A 171 -4.60 -15.73 -11.19
CA ALA A 171 -5.05 -14.98 -12.35
C ALA A 171 -4.48 -15.52 -13.67
N LEU A 172 -3.19 -15.90 -13.70
CA LEU A 172 -2.53 -16.50 -14.86
C LEU A 172 -3.07 -17.89 -15.23
N LYS A 173 -3.59 -18.66 -14.25
CA LYS A 173 -4.21 -19.97 -14.49
C LYS A 173 -5.65 -19.89 -14.99
N SER A 174 -6.35 -18.80 -14.69
CA SER A 174 -7.75 -18.65 -15.08
C SER A 174 -7.87 -18.54 -16.61
N ALA A 175 -8.78 -19.31 -17.23
CA ALA A 175 -9.00 -19.32 -18.69
C ALA A 175 -9.44 -17.94 -19.25
N SER A 176 -9.92 -17.06 -18.37
CA SER A 176 -10.31 -15.68 -18.66
C SER A 176 -9.17 -14.68 -18.44
N GLY A 177 -7.94 -15.15 -18.18
CA GLY A 177 -6.75 -14.44 -17.72
C GLY A 177 -6.89 -12.93 -17.83
N ASN A 178 -7.43 -12.30 -16.77
CA ASN A 178 -7.66 -10.87 -16.80
C ASN A 178 -6.28 -10.21 -16.71
N LYS A 179 -5.66 -10.00 -17.87
CA LYS A 179 -4.29 -9.51 -18.01
C LYS A 179 -4.04 -8.25 -17.19
N ILE A 180 -5.06 -7.40 -17.08
CA ILE A 180 -5.04 -6.18 -16.27
C ILE A 180 -4.80 -6.49 -14.79
N THR A 181 -5.38 -7.57 -14.25
CA THR A 181 -5.19 -7.88 -12.82
C THR A 181 -3.74 -8.19 -12.52
N VAL A 182 -3.17 -9.14 -13.27
CA VAL A 182 -1.77 -9.60 -13.11
C VAL A 182 -0.80 -8.43 -13.13
N GLU A 183 -1.01 -7.46 -14.02
CA GLU A 183 -0.16 -6.28 -14.11
C GLU A 183 -0.24 -5.37 -12.87
N GLU A 184 -1.44 -5.15 -12.33
CA GLU A 184 -1.63 -4.34 -11.11
C GLU A 184 -1.00 -4.98 -9.87
N GLU A 185 -1.15 -6.31 -9.70
CA GLU A 185 -0.53 -7.02 -8.58
C GLU A 185 1.00 -7.01 -8.67
N LEU A 186 1.56 -7.25 -9.87
CA LEU A 186 3.00 -7.21 -10.08
C LEU A 186 3.56 -5.81 -9.94
N GLU A 187 2.87 -4.78 -10.43
CA GLU A 187 3.28 -3.39 -10.22
C GLU A 187 3.28 -3.03 -8.73
N THR A 188 2.29 -3.52 -7.97
CA THR A 188 2.23 -3.34 -6.51
C THR A 188 3.37 -4.07 -5.81
N LEU A 189 3.69 -5.31 -6.21
CA LEU A 189 4.82 -6.08 -5.69
C LEU A 189 6.15 -5.34 -5.94
N ILE A 190 6.34 -4.83 -7.15
CA ILE A 190 7.53 -4.06 -7.53
C ILE A 190 7.65 -2.82 -6.64
N LYS A 191 6.58 -2.04 -6.48
CA LYS A 191 6.57 -0.84 -5.61
C LYS A 191 6.89 -1.20 -4.15
N LEU A 192 6.24 -2.24 -3.61
CA LEU A 192 6.44 -2.71 -2.25
C LEU A 192 7.92 -3.02 -1.96
N LEU A 193 8.52 -3.86 -2.82
CA LEU A 193 9.90 -4.29 -2.64
C LEU A 193 10.91 -3.19 -2.97
N THR A 194 10.60 -2.27 -3.88
CA THR A 194 11.43 -1.08 -4.10
C THR A 194 11.49 -0.20 -2.85
N THR A 195 10.37 -0.04 -2.14
CA THR A 195 10.29 0.78 -0.93
C THR A 195 10.91 0.11 0.30
N ALA A 196 10.65 -1.18 0.51
CA ALA A 196 10.94 -1.87 1.75
C ALA A 196 12.03 -2.95 1.64
N GLY A 197 12.46 -3.29 0.43
CA GLY A 197 13.31 -4.46 0.16
C GLY A 197 14.66 -4.41 0.86
N GLN A 198 15.32 -3.23 0.90
CA GLN A 198 16.60 -3.08 1.60
C GLN A 198 16.52 -3.47 3.08
N LYS A 199 15.41 -3.14 3.74
CA LYS A 199 15.21 -3.42 5.17
C LYS A 199 14.78 -4.87 5.41
N LEU A 200 14.09 -5.47 4.44
CA LEU A 200 13.57 -6.83 4.49
C LEU A 200 14.65 -7.88 4.13
N ASP A 201 15.61 -7.52 3.27
CA ASP A 201 16.64 -8.43 2.76
C ASP A 201 17.84 -8.52 3.70
N HIS A 202 17.70 -9.31 4.76
CA HIS A 202 18.75 -9.60 5.73
C HIS A 202 18.97 -11.11 5.91
N GLN A 203 20.10 -11.50 6.50
CA GLN A 203 20.54 -12.91 6.59
C GLN A 203 19.48 -13.89 7.10
N LYS A 204 18.67 -13.51 8.09
CA LYS A 204 17.62 -14.39 8.66
C LYS A 204 16.41 -14.61 7.73
N ALA A 205 16.24 -13.74 6.74
CA ALA A 205 15.14 -13.78 5.79
C ALA A 205 15.60 -14.29 4.41
N ALA A 206 16.90 -14.57 4.24
CA ALA A 206 17.51 -14.87 2.95
C ALA A 206 16.74 -15.93 2.16
N ASP A 207 16.38 -17.05 2.79
CA ASP A 207 15.62 -18.13 2.15
C ASP A 207 14.27 -17.65 1.57
N HIS A 208 13.54 -16.83 2.32
CA HIS A 208 12.26 -16.26 1.86
C HIS A 208 12.47 -15.31 0.68
N ILE A 209 13.43 -14.38 0.81
CA ILE A 209 13.67 -13.38 -0.23
C ILE A 209 14.23 -14.04 -1.49
N ASP A 210 15.10 -15.03 -1.37
CA ASP A 210 15.60 -15.81 -2.51
C ASP A 210 14.48 -16.57 -3.20
N SER A 211 13.56 -17.17 -2.44
CA SER A 211 12.36 -17.79 -3.02
C SER A 211 11.51 -16.77 -3.79
N TYR A 212 11.27 -15.57 -3.23
CA TYR A 212 10.46 -14.55 -3.92
C TYR A 212 11.13 -14.08 -5.22
N PHE A 213 12.44 -13.83 -5.19
CA PHE A 213 13.18 -13.37 -6.36
C PHE A 213 13.34 -14.45 -7.42
N LYS A 214 13.37 -15.73 -7.03
CA LYS A 214 13.28 -16.85 -7.97
C LYS A 214 11.95 -16.85 -8.71
N GLU A 215 10.83 -16.69 -7.99
CA GLU A 215 9.51 -16.61 -8.64
C GLU A 215 9.36 -15.38 -9.53
N MET A 216 9.82 -14.21 -9.09
CA MET A 216 9.84 -13.01 -9.93
C MET A 216 10.71 -13.19 -11.17
N SER A 217 11.81 -13.94 -11.09
CA SER A 217 12.63 -14.27 -12.26
C SER A 217 11.86 -15.16 -13.25
N ASN A 218 11.09 -16.14 -12.77
CA ASN A 218 10.23 -16.97 -13.62
C ASN A 218 9.15 -16.11 -14.31
N LEU A 219 8.47 -15.25 -13.55
CA LEU A 219 7.44 -14.35 -14.05
C LEU A 219 8.00 -13.36 -15.08
N SER A 220 9.23 -12.87 -14.91
CA SER A 220 9.89 -11.97 -15.87
C SER A 220 10.11 -12.58 -17.27
N LYS A 221 10.05 -13.92 -17.39
CA LYS A 221 10.18 -14.67 -18.64
C LYS A 221 8.84 -15.10 -19.24
N ASN A 222 7.74 -14.90 -18.53
CA ASN A 222 6.42 -15.34 -18.98
C ASN A 222 5.84 -14.35 -20.00
N GLU A 223 5.66 -14.79 -21.24
CA GLU A 223 5.20 -13.94 -22.35
C GLU A 223 3.75 -13.44 -22.21
N LEU A 224 2.95 -14.04 -21.32
CA LEU A 224 1.60 -13.57 -21.02
C LEU A 224 1.60 -12.21 -20.29
N ILE A 225 2.67 -11.90 -19.56
CA ILE A 225 2.86 -10.63 -18.85
C ILE A 225 3.42 -9.60 -19.82
N THR A 226 3.00 -8.33 -19.77
CA THR A 226 3.53 -7.30 -20.68
C THR A 226 5.01 -7.06 -20.50
N SER A 227 5.70 -6.68 -21.59
CA SER A 227 7.13 -6.33 -21.56
C SER A 227 7.42 -5.26 -20.50
N ARG A 228 6.55 -4.26 -20.32
CA ARG A 228 6.68 -3.22 -19.28
C ARG A 228 6.84 -3.82 -17.89
N ILE A 229 5.95 -4.73 -17.50
CA ILE A 229 5.99 -5.36 -16.17
C ILE A 229 7.19 -6.31 -16.06
N ARG A 230 7.48 -7.09 -17.12
CA ARG A 230 8.67 -7.96 -17.14
C ARG A 230 9.98 -7.16 -16.95
N PHE A 231 10.12 -6.01 -17.60
CA PHE A 231 11.24 -5.10 -17.38
C PHE A 231 11.24 -4.51 -15.96
N GLY A 232 10.08 -4.18 -15.40
CA GLY A 232 10.00 -3.75 -13.99
C GLY A 232 10.48 -4.81 -12.99
N LEU A 233 10.18 -6.09 -13.24
CA LEU A 233 10.70 -7.21 -12.45
C LEU A 233 12.22 -7.36 -12.60
N LEU A 234 12.75 -7.22 -13.82
CA LEU A 234 14.20 -7.25 -14.08
C LEU A 234 14.92 -6.09 -13.39
N ASP A 235 14.37 -4.88 -13.46
CA ASP A 235 14.91 -3.69 -12.77
C ASP A 235 14.96 -3.92 -11.26
N LEU A 236 13.94 -4.56 -10.67
CA LEU A 236 13.92 -4.91 -9.25
C LEU A 236 14.96 -5.99 -8.89
N ILE A 237 15.10 -7.03 -9.72
CA ILE A 237 16.12 -8.08 -9.56
C ILE A 237 17.52 -7.45 -9.59
N ASP A 238 17.76 -6.53 -10.52
CA ASP A 238 19.04 -5.84 -10.63
C ASP A 238 19.26 -4.85 -9.47
N LEU A 239 18.21 -4.21 -8.95
CA LEU A 239 18.29 -3.39 -7.74
C LEU A 239 18.78 -4.22 -6.54
N ARG A 240 18.21 -5.43 -6.34
CA ARG A 240 18.67 -6.34 -5.28
C ARG A 240 20.11 -6.79 -5.48
N ARG A 241 20.49 -7.19 -6.71
CA ARG A 241 21.88 -7.56 -7.06
C ARG A 241 22.86 -6.43 -6.79
N ASN A 242 22.45 -5.18 -6.99
CA ASN A 242 23.22 -3.99 -6.66
C ASN A 242 23.09 -3.57 -5.18
N LYS A 243 22.78 -4.51 -4.28
CA LYS A 243 22.66 -4.29 -2.83
C LYS A 243 21.69 -3.16 -2.47
N TRP A 244 20.59 -3.05 -3.21
CA TRP A 244 19.53 -2.06 -3.02
C TRP A 244 19.97 -0.59 -3.20
N VAL A 245 21.10 -0.36 -3.87
CA VAL A 245 21.56 0.98 -4.22
C VAL A 245 20.86 1.41 -5.50
N SER A 246 19.92 2.36 -5.38
CA SER A 246 19.18 2.89 -6.53
C SER A 246 20.09 3.72 -7.45
N ARG A 247 19.96 3.50 -8.76
CA ARG A 247 20.59 4.33 -9.81
C ARG A 247 19.74 5.54 -10.21
N ARG A 248 18.47 5.63 -9.77
CA ARG A 248 17.51 6.69 -10.13
C ARG A 248 16.87 7.31 -8.87
N GLN A 249 16.51 8.58 -8.92
CA GLN A 249 15.76 9.23 -7.82
C GLN A 249 14.32 8.68 -7.73
N VAL A 250 13.84 8.44 -6.52
CA VAL A 250 12.47 7.96 -6.24
C VAL A 250 11.45 9.03 -6.65
N THR A 251 10.42 8.62 -7.40
CA THR A 251 9.29 9.47 -7.78
C THR A 251 8.27 9.54 -6.66
N GLY A 252 8.03 10.73 -6.11
CA GLY A 252 7.02 10.99 -5.09
C GLY A 252 6.64 12.47 -5.10
N PRO A 253 5.63 12.89 -4.31
CA PRO A 253 5.28 14.29 -4.17
C PRO A 253 6.50 15.07 -3.69
N LYS A 254 6.92 16.03 -4.51
CA LYS A 254 8.05 16.93 -4.25
C LYS A 254 7.52 18.25 -3.71
N THR A 255 8.35 18.93 -2.93
CA THR A 255 8.09 20.33 -2.54
C THR A 255 8.14 21.22 -3.78
N ILE A 256 7.49 22.39 -3.71
CA ILE A 256 7.58 23.39 -4.78
C ILE A 256 9.06 23.79 -5.04
N ALA A 257 9.87 23.84 -3.99
CA ALA A 257 11.30 24.15 -4.08
C ALA A 257 12.07 23.09 -4.89
N GLU A 258 11.81 21.80 -4.64
CA GLU A 258 12.43 20.69 -5.39
C GLU A 258 12.00 20.69 -6.86
N ILE A 259 10.72 20.96 -7.16
CA ILE A 259 10.23 21.08 -8.54
C ILE A 259 10.92 22.23 -9.26
N ARG A 260 11.02 23.41 -8.62
CA ARG A 260 11.70 24.58 -9.19
C ARG A 260 13.19 24.30 -9.45
N ALA A 261 13.87 23.66 -8.51
CA ALA A 261 15.29 23.29 -8.65
C ALA A 261 15.51 22.28 -9.79
N GLU A 262 14.60 21.33 -9.99
CA GLU A 262 14.70 20.32 -11.05
C GLU A 262 14.46 20.91 -12.45
N VAL A 263 13.53 21.88 -12.57
CA VAL A 263 13.32 22.65 -13.80
C VAL A 263 14.53 23.52 -14.13
N SER A 264 15.17 24.13 -13.12
CA SER A 264 16.39 24.92 -13.31
C SER A 264 17.62 24.09 -13.71
N ARG A 265 17.70 22.80 -13.37
CA ARG A 265 18.79 21.90 -13.79
C ARG A 265 18.62 21.32 -15.20
N LYS A 266 17.41 21.39 -15.77
CA LYS A 266 17.09 20.90 -17.12
C LYS A 266 17.10 22.00 -18.19
N ARG A 267 17.43 23.24 -17.81
CA ARG A 267 17.72 24.37 -18.71
C ARG A 267 19.23 24.60 -18.74
#